data_AF-A0A6A5S7E8-F1
#
_entry.id   AF-A0A6A5S7E8-F1
#
_cell.length_a   1.000
_cell.length_b   1.000
_cell.length_c   1.000
_cell.angle_alpha   90.00
_cell.angle_beta   90.00
_cell.angle_gamma   90.00
#
_symmetry.space_group_name_H-M   'P 1'
#
loop_
_entity.id
_entity.type
_entity.pdbx_description
1 polymer ?
#
loop_
_entity_poly.entity_id
_entity_poly.type
_entity_poly.pdbx_seq_one_letter_code
_entity_poly.pdbx_strand_id
1 'polypeptide(L)'
;MPTPERNRYSNKESVKVNAGLDFGGFVDANGPGAETSDNQWTSNRPVMDMDFSLLTLPPVVPEAKSTIEQLVVRLLDPPPHAFPHGTLSIQWVIGAVGMAHLAFRNRDERYVLGQDSGLRNQGLGLGIPVAYLEWLCGDEEATSSEQGMCLTRAFFMELER
;
A
#
# COMPACT_ATOMS: atom_id res chain seq x y z
N MET A 1 1.72 -4.07 -21.68
CA MET A 1 0.29 -4.22 -21.35
C MET A 1 0.19 -5.30 -20.27
N PRO A 2 -0.10 -4.96 -19.00
CA PRO A 2 -0.31 -5.98 -17.98
C PRO A 2 -1.62 -6.72 -18.29
N THR A 3 -1.56 -8.04 -18.39
CA THR A 3 -2.72 -8.88 -18.70
C THR A 3 -3.65 -9.01 -17.48
N PRO A 4 -4.98 -9.06 -17.67
CA PRO A 4 -5.99 -9.06 -16.62
C PRO A 4 -6.03 -10.33 -15.75
N GLU A 5 -5.16 -11.31 -16.00
CA GLU A 5 -5.14 -12.60 -15.31
C GLU A 5 -4.48 -12.53 -13.93
N ARG A 6 -3.61 -11.54 -13.66
CA ARG A 6 -2.89 -11.42 -12.38
C ARG A 6 -3.82 -11.14 -11.18
N ASN A 7 -4.99 -10.55 -11.43
CA ASN A 7 -5.96 -10.21 -10.38
C ASN A 7 -6.87 -11.38 -9.95
N ARG A 8 -6.77 -12.56 -10.56
CA ARG A 8 -7.65 -13.70 -10.24
C ARG A 8 -7.26 -14.50 -9.00
N TYR A 9 -6.04 -14.32 -8.47
CA TYR A 9 -5.52 -15.20 -7.41
C TYR A 9 -5.66 -14.63 -5.99
N SER A 10 -5.97 -13.35 -5.82
CA SER A 10 -6.09 -12.74 -4.48
C SER A 10 -7.41 -13.07 -3.76
N ASN A 11 -8.46 -13.46 -4.50
CA ASN A 11 -9.83 -13.58 -3.95
C ASN A 11 -10.30 -15.01 -3.64
N LYS A 12 -9.48 -16.05 -3.81
CA LYS A 12 -9.94 -17.44 -3.56
C LYS A 12 -10.07 -17.78 -2.07
N GLU A 13 -9.24 -17.18 -1.21
CA GLU A 13 -9.28 -17.40 0.24
C GLU A 13 -10.43 -16.61 0.91
N SER A 14 -10.75 -15.42 0.38
CA SER A 14 -11.77 -14.52 0.94
C SER A 14 -13.20 -15.09 0.83
N VAL A 15 -13.46 -15.93 -0.17
CA VAL A 15 -14.77 -16.59 -0.36
C VAL A 15 -15.09 -17.55 0.79
N LYS A 16 -14.08 -18.20 1.38
CA LYS A 16 -14.28 -19.12 2.51
C LYS A 16 -14.59 -18.41 3.83
N VAL A 17 -14.12 -17.16 4.00
CA VAL A 17 -14.37 -16.38 5.21
C VAL A 17 -15.76 -15.72 5.18
N ASN A 18 -16.26 -15.37 4.00
CA ASN A 18 -17.61 -14.81 3.83
C ASN A 18 -18.72 -15.88 3.81
N ALA A 19 -18.39 -17.15 3.56
CA ALA A 19 -19.31 -18.27 3.73
C ALA A 19 -19.28 -18.72 5.18
N GLY A 20 -20.05 -18.02 6.03
CA GLY A 20 -20.10 -18.19 7.48
C GLY A 20 -19.94 -19.64 7.98
N LEU A 21 -19.09 -19.80 9.01
CA LEU A 21 -18.93 -21.05 9.75
C LEU A 21 -20.26 -21.40 10.44
N ASP A 22 -20.90 -22.47 10.00
CA ASP A 22 -22.11 -23.00 10.62
C ASP A 22 -21.72 -23.82 11.88
N PHE A 23 -21.80 -23.19 13.05
CA PHE A 23 -21.71 -23.91 14.32
C PHE A 23 -23.10 -24.42 14.69
N GLY A 24 -23.35 -25.70 14.39
CA GLY A 24 -24.58 -26.40 14.76
C GLY A 24 -24.86 -26.29 16.26
N GLY A 25 -25.86 -25.48 16.60
CA GLY A 25 -26.42 -25.37 17.94
C GLY A 25 -27.42 -26.50 18.19
N PHE A 26 -27.12 -27.34 19.17
CA PHE A 26 -28.01 -28.36 19.70
C PHE A 26 -29.37 -27.73 20.11
N VAL A 27 -30.44 -28.28 19.57
CA VAL A 27 -31.81 -27.98 19.99
C VAL A 27 -32.11 -28.88 21.19
N ASP A 28 -32.30 -28.27 22.37
CA ASP A 28 -33.11 -28.87 23.41
C ASP A 28 -34.25 -27.92 23.79
N ALA A 29 -35.44 -28.49 23.74
CA ALA A 29 -36.72 -27.82 23.76
C ALA A 29 -37.21 -27.50 25.18
N ASN A 30 -38.10 -26.50 25.25
CA ASN A 30 -39.17 -26.26 26.23
C ASN A 30 -38.99 -25.06 27.18
N GLY A 31 -39.66 -23.95 26.84
CA GLY A 31 -40.02 -22.85 27.75
C GLY A 31 -40.83 -21.77 27.01
N PRO A 32 -42.02 -21.37 27.46
CA PRO A 32 -42.85 -20.38 26.76
C PRO A 32 -42.36 -18.97 27.12
N GLY A 33 -41.62 -18.36 26.20
CA GLY A 33 -41.08 -17.01 26.37
C GLY A 33 -40.20 -16.59 25.20
N ALA A 34 -40.64 -16.85 23.97
CA ALA A 34 -39.93 -16.41 22.78
C ALA A 34 -40.39 -14.98 22.42
N GLU A 35 -39.90 -14.00 23.17
CA GLU A 35 -39.70 -12.69 22.59
C GLU A 35 -38.61 -12.86 21.54
N THR A 36 -38.97 -12.66 20.27
CA THR A 36 -38.07 -12.71 19.12
C THR A 36 -37.04 -11.59 19.24
N SER A 37 -35.99 -11.80 20.02
CA SER A 37 -34.72 -11.14 19.82
C SER A 37 -34.08 -11.80 18.61
N ASP A 38 -34.51 -11.40 17.41
CA ASP A 38 -33.78 -11.69 16.18
C ASP A 38 -32.37 -11.16 16.39
N ASN A 39 -31.44 -12.08 16.67
CA ASN A 39 -30.05 -11.78 16.90
C ASN A 39 -29.53 -11.09 15.64
N GLN A 40 -29.35 -9.78 15.73
CA GLN A 40 -28.85 -8.88 14.68
C GLN A 40 -27.48 -9.33 14.12
N TRP A 41 -26.82 -10.28 14.79
CA TRP A 41 -25.58 -10.95 14.38
C TRP A 41 -25.75 -12.22 13.52
N THR A 42 -26.95 -12.79 13.44
CA THR A 42 -27.25 -13.98 12.60
C THR A 42 -27.78 -13.59 11.21
N SER A 43 -28.17 -12.33 11.06
CA SER A 43 -28.58 -11.75 9.80
C SER A 43 -27.33 -11.29 9.06
N ASN A 44 -26.98 -11.96 7.94
CA ASN A 44 -26.00 -11.47 6.94
C ASN A 44 -26.42 -10.14 6.27
N ARG A 45 -27.34 -9.38 6.86
CA ARG A 45 -27.70 -8.05 6.41
C ARG A 45 -26.71 -7.07 7.02
N PRO A 46 -26.16 -6.14 6.23
CA PRO A 46 -25.35 -5.09 6.78
C PRO A 46 -26.18 -4.30 7.80
N VAL A 47 -25.57 -3.98 8.94
CA VAL A 47 -26.22 -3.24 10.05
C VAL A 47 -26.72 -1.86 9.58
N MET A 48 -26.17 -1.35 8.48
CA MET A 48 -26.61 -0.14 7.80
C MET A 48 -26.57 -0.35 6.28
N ASP A 49 -27.64 0.06 5.60
CA ASP A 49 -27.69 0.15 4.14
C ASP A 49 -26.81 1.34 3.71
N MET A 50 -25.56 1.08 3.34
CA MET A 50 -24.66 2.10 2.83
C MET A 50 -24.95 2.33 1.35
N ASP A 51 -25.54 3.48 1.03
CA ASP A 51 -25.72 3.90 -0.34
C ASP A 51 -24.40 4.44 -0.92
N PHE A 52 -23.65 3.57 -1.60
CA PHE A 52 -22.40 3.92 -2.30
C PHE A 52 -22.63 4.88 -3.47
N SER A 53 -23.88 5.16 -3.89
CA SER A 53 -24.17 6.18 -4.90
C SER A 53 -23.91 7.61 -4.39
N LEU A 54 -23.86 7.79 -3.07
CA LEU A 54 -23.51 9.06 -2.42
C LEU A 54 -22.00 9.30 -2.32
N LEU A 55 -21.17 8.32 -2.68
CA LEU A 55 -19.72 8.51 -2.79
C LEU A 55 -19.38 9.30 -4.05
N THR A 56 -19.55 10.62 -3.96
CA THR A 56 -18.95 11.53 -4.92
C THR A 56 -17.44 11.56 -4.68
N LEU A 57 -16.73 10.77 -5.49
CA LEU A 57 -15.28 10.95 -5.61
C LEU A 57 -15.03 12.35 -6.16
N PRO A 58 -14.20 13.18 -5.50
CA PRO A 58 -13.81 14.45 -6.09
C PRO A 58 -13.19 14.18 -7.46
N PRO A 59 -13.49 15.00 -8.49
CA PRO A 59 -12.90 14.83 -9.80
C PRO A 59 -11.39 14.81 -9.64
N VAL A 60 -10.74 13.77 -10.17
CA VAL A 60 -9.29 13.63 -10.18
C VAL A 60 -8.74 14.80 -10.98
N VAL A 61 -8.36 15.87 -10.27
CA VAL A 61 -7.62 16.98 -10.86
C VAL A 61 -6.33 16.37 -11.40
N PRO A 62 -6.00 16.56 -12.69
CA PRO A 62 -4.73 16.10 -13.21
C PRO A 62 -3.62 16.71 -12.36
N GLU A 63 -2.92 15.88 -11.59
CA GLU A 63 -1.83 16.32 -10.76
C GLU A 63 -0.81 17.00 -11.68
N ALA A 64 -0.52 18.28 -11.44
CA ALA A 64 0.52 18.97 -12.19
C ALA A 64 1.80 18.15 -12.08
N LYS A 65 2.51 17.95 -13.20
CA LYS A 65 3.78 17.21 -13.19
C LYS A 65 4.71 17.86 -12.17
N SER A 66 4.90 17.17 -11.04
CA SER A 66 5.78 17.64 -9.98
C SER A 66 7.20 17.74 -10.52
N THR A 67 7.91 18.81 -10.19
CA THR A 67 9.32 18.92 -10.58
C THR A 67 10.15 17.91 -9.80
N ILE A 68 11.33 17.57 -10.31
CA ILE A 68 12.21 16.61 -9.62
C ILE A 68 12.59 17.13 -8.23
N GLU A 69 12.79 18.44 -8.04
CA GLU A 69 13.09 18.97 -6.70
C GLU A 69 11.92 18.76 -5.73
N GLN A 70 10.68 18.95 -6.19
CA GLN A 70 9.49 18.69 -5.36
C GLN A 70 9.37 17.22 -4.97
N LEU A 71 9.72 16.31 -5.88
CA LEU A 71 9.75 14.88 -5.59
C LEU A 71 10.84 14.54 -4.56
N VAL A 72 12.03 15.13 -4.69
CA VAL A 72 13.11 14.96 -3.72
C VAL A 72 12.70 15.46 -2.33
N VAL A 73 12.12 16.66 -2.23
CA VAL A 73 11.63 17.21 -0.96
C VAL A 73 10.61 16.26 -0.32
N ARG A 74 9.67 15.74 -1.12
CA ARG A 74 8.67 14.79 -0.64
C ARG A 74 9.30 13.47 -0.17
N LEU A 75 10.35 12.99 -0.84
CA LEU A 75 11.04 11.75 -0.47
C LEU A 75 11.91 11.88 0.78
N LEU A 76 12.39 13.09 1.07
CA LEU A 76 13.22 13.38 2.25
C LEU A 76 12.38 13.66 3.50
N ASP A 77 11.10 14.01 3.35
CA ASP A 77 10.15 14.20 4.46
C ASP A 77 8.99 13.18 4.42
N PRO A 78 9.29 11.88 4.64
CA PRO A 78 8.26 10.85 4.66
C PRO A 78 7.37 10.96 5.92
N PRO A 79 6.03 10.93 5.78
CA PRO A 79 5.12 10.97 6.91
C PRO A 79 5.18 9.68 7.75
N PRO A 80 4.66 9.66 8.99
CA PRO A 80 4.74 8.49 9.88
C PRO A 80 4.17 7.19 9.29
N HIS A 81 3.14 7.28 8.46
CA HIS A 81 2.52 6.11 7.82
C HIS A 81 3.33 5.53 6.66
N ALA A 82 4.40 6.19 6.23
CA ALA A 82 5.34 5.65 5.24
C ALA A 82 6.17 4.47 5.79
N PHE A 83 6.13 4.24 7.11
CA PHE A 83 6.93 3.23 7.82
C PHE A 83 6.08 2.16 8.52
N PRO A 84 5.25 1.37 7.79
CA PRO A 84 4.32 0.42 8.40
C PRO A 84 5.01 -0.67 9.25
N HIS A 85 6.27 -0.98 8.94
CA HIS A 85 7.07 -1.98 9.64
C HIS A 85 8.39 -1.41 10.17
N GLY A 86 8.44 -0.10 10.44
CA GLY A 86 9.64 0.60 10.91
C GLY A 86 10.65 0.95 9.81
N THR A 87 10.45 0.44 8.59
CA THR A 87 11.23 0.73 7.38
C THR A 87 10.36 1.37 6.31
N LEU A 88 10.97 2.14 5.43
CA LEU A 88 10.29 2.88 4.39
C LEU A 88 9.58 1.92 3.41
N SER A 89 8.29 2.17 3.19
CA SER A 89 7.47 1.39 2.27
C SER A 89 7.69 1.79 0.82
N ILE A 90 8.01 0.81 -0.03
CA ILE A 90 8.05 1.02 -1.48
C ILE A 90 6.69 1.46 -2.04
N GLN A 91 5.58 1.06 -1.42
CA GLN A 91 4.24 1.49 -1.83
C GLN A 91 4.01 2.98 -1.58
N TRP A 92 4.55 3.50 -0.48
CA TRP A 92 4.52 4.93 -0.23
C TRP A 92 5.36 5.68 -1.27
N VAL A 93 6.56 5.19 -1.60
CA VAL A 93 7.40 5.78 -2.65
C VAL A 93 6.69 5.81 -4.01
N ILE A 94 6.00 4.72 -4.37
CA ILE A 94 5.19 4.68 -5.59
C ILE A 94 4.12 5.77 -5.59
N GLY A 95 3.43 5.98 -4.47
CA GLY A 95 2.45 7.06 -4.32
C GLY A 95 3.08 8.45 -4.32
N ALA A 96 4.26 8.61 -3.72
CA ALA A 96 4.94 9.89 -3.60
C ALA A 96 5.57 10.36 -4.91
N VAL A 97 6.20 9.46 -5.67
CA VAL A 97 6.91 9.79 -6.91
C VAL A 97 6.02 9.62 -8.14
N GLY A 98 5.07 8.70 -8.08
CA GLY A 98 4.23 8.33 -9.20
C GLY A 98 4.89 7.30 -10.13
N MET A 99 4.05 6.51 -10.79
CA MET A 99 4.48 5.40 -11.64
C MET A 99 5.28 5.83 -12.87
N ALA A 100 5.22 7.11 -13.28
CA ALA A 100 5.94 7.61 -14.44
C ALA A 100 7.48 7.59 -14.26
N HIS A 101 7.96 7.59 -13.01
CA HIS A 101 9.39 7.58 -12.68
C HIS A 101 9.92 6.19 -12.35
N LEU A 102 9.04 5.19 -12.30
CA LEU A 102 9.34 3.84 -11.83
C LEU A 102 9.16 2.82 -12.97
N ALA A 103 9.95 1.77 -12.90
CA ALA A 103 9.87 0.61 -13.77
C ALA A 103 9.75 -0.65 -12.91
N PHE A 104 8.92 -1.60 -13.36
CA PHE A 104 8.85 -2.92 -12.74
C PHE A 104 10.02 -3.76 -13.23
N ARG A 105 10.81 -4.27 -12.29
CA ARG A 105 11.91 -5.18 -12.57
C ARG A 105 11.46 -6.62 -12.39
N ASN A 106 11.53 -7.39 -13.47
CA ASN A 106 11.03 -8.78 -13.48
C ASN A 106 11.90 -9.76 -12.67
N ARG A 107 13.17 -9.43 -12.41
CA ARG A 107 14.12 -10.34 -11.77
C ARG A 107 13.75 -10.64 -10.31
N ASP A 108 13.36 -9.61 -9.58
CA ASP A 108 13.06 -9.63 -8.14
C ASP A 108 11.66 -9.08 -7.83
N GLU A 109 10.82 -8.91 -8.86
CA GLU A 109 9.45 -8.38 -8.77
C GLU A 109 9.32 -7.03 -8.04
N ARG A 110 10.35 -6.19 -8.14
CA ARG A 110 10.43 -4.92 -7.42
C ARG A 110 10.22 -3.72 -8.34
N TYR A 111 9.63 -2.65 -7.80
CA TYR A 111 9.63 -1.35 -8.46
C TYR A 111 10.94 -0.60 -8.16
N VAL A 112 11.59 -0.14 -9.22
CA VAL A 112 12.84 0.62 -9.16
C VAL A 112 12.74 1.88 -10.02
N LEU A 113 13.63 2.84 -9.84
CA LEU A 113 13.69 4.02 -10.70
C LEU A 113 14.05 3.64 -12.13
N GLY A 114 13.25 4.12 -13.09
CA GLY A 114 13.53 3.98 -14.50
C GLY A 114 14.89 4.58 -14.87
N GLN A 115 15.54 4.02 -15.88
CA GLN A 115 16.86 4.48 -16.35
C GLN A 115 16.84 5.95 -16.78
N ASP A 116 15.74 6.38 -17.40
CA ASP A 116 15.56 7.76 -17.86
C ASP A 116 14.98 8.69 -16.78
N SER A 117 14.79 8.19 -15.54
CA SER A 117 14.18 8.99 -14.48
C SER A 117 15.11 10.13 -14.07
N GLY A 118 14.60 11.36 -14.13
CA GLY A 118 15.32 12.53 -13.62
C GLY A 118 15.72 12.37 -12.15
N LEU A 119 14.91 11.66 -11.35
CA LEU A 119 15.22 11.37 -9.96
C LEU A 119 16.45 10.45 -9.81
N ARG A 120 16.61 9.48 -10.71
CA ARG A 120 17.79 8.61 -10.74
C ARG A 120 19.05 9.39 -11.12
N ASN A 121 18.93 10.27 -12.11
CA ASN A 121 20.07 11.00 -12.68
C ASN A 121 20.49 12.24 -11.87
N GLN A 122 19.54 12.87 -11.16
CA GLN A 122 19.76 14.13 -10.46
C GLN A 122 19.59 14.01 -8.94
N GLY A 123 18.99 12.93 -8.45
CA GLY A 123 18.63 12.77 -7.03
C GLY A 123 19.80 12.95 -6.08
N LEU A 124 20.98 12.42 -6.43
CA LEU A 124 22.19 12.60 -5.64
C LEU A 124 22.60 14.08 -5.54
N GLY A 125 22.57 14.80 -6.67
CA GLY A 125 22.89 16.24 -6.71
C GLY A 125 21.86 17.11 -6.01
N LEU A 126 20.64 16.60 -5.82
CA LEU A 126 19.54 17.26 -5.11
C LEU A 126 19.46 16.86 -3.63
N GLY A 127 20.41 16.04 -3.14
CA GLY A 127 20.54 15.72 -1.72
C GLY A 127 19.92 14.40 -1.27
N ILE A 128 19.44 13.54 -2.18
CA ILE A 128 19.06 12.17 -1.81
C ILE A 128 20.32 11.42 -1.34
N PRO A 129 20.32 10.85 -0.12
CA PRO A 129 21.44 10.06 0.36
C PRO A 129 21.73 8.85 -0.54
N VAL A 130 23.01 8.50 -0.68
CA VAL A 130 23.47 7.41 -1.55
C VAL A 130 22.75 6.09 -1.26
N ALA A 131 22.69 5.67 0.01
CA ALA A 131 22.02 4.42 0.39
C ALA A 131 20.53 4.40 0.02
N TYR A 132 19.86 5.57 0.06
CA TYR A 132 18.46 5.67 -0.34
C TYR A 132 18.33 5.61 -1.86
N LEU A 133 19.20 6.29 -2.60
CA LEU A 133 19.21 6.26 -4.06
C LEU A 133 19.55 4.86 -4.60
N GLU A 134 20.53 4.18 -4.02
CA GLU A 134 20.90 2.81 -4.38
C GLU A 134 19.74 1.84 -4.15
N TRP A 135 19.06 1.98 -3.01
CA TRP A 135 17.83 1.24 -2.75
C TRP A 135 16.75 1.50 -3.81
N LEU A 136 16.55 2.76 -4.22
CA LEU A 136 15.57 3.13 -5.24
C LEU A 136 15.95 2.63 -6.66
N CYS A 137 17.23 2.61 -7.01
CA CYS A 137 17.72 2.11 -8.30
C CYS A 137 17.75 0.58 -8.36
N GLY A 138 18.05 -0.06 -7.23
CA GLY A 138 18.12 -1.50 -7.07
C GLY A 138 19.27 -2.18 -7.82
N ASP A 139 20.23 -1.44 -8.39
CA ASP A 139 21.22 -1.96 -9.36
C ASP A 139 21.99 -3.20 -8.86
N GLU A 140 22.28 -3.26 -7.55
CA GLU A 140 22.85 -4.42 -6.89
C GLU A 140 21.78 -5.15 -6.05
N GLU A 141 21.46 -6.38 -6.45
CA GLU A 141 20.35 -7.15 -5.86
C GLU A 141 20.61 -7.53 -4.39
N ALA A 142 21.86 -7.88 -4.05
CA ALA A 142 22.26 -8.26 -2.70
C ALA A 142 22.11 -7.10 -1.70
N THR A 143 22.42 -5.87 -2.12
CA THR A 143 22.42 -4.70 -1.25
C THR A 143 21.04 -4.05 -1.17
N SER A 144 20.16 -4.21 -2.17
CA SER A 144 18.88 -3.48 -2.20
C SER A 144 17.88 -3.90 -1.09
N SER A 145 17.92 -5.13 -0.60
CA SER A 145 17.06 -5.56 0.53
C SER A 145 17.66 -5.13 1.86
N GLU A 146 18.98 -5.22 1.98
CA GLU A 146 19.74 -4.84 3.19
C GLU A 146 19.73 -3.33 3.42
N GLN A 147 19.92 -2.54 2.36
CA GLN A 147 19.82 -1.09 2.39
C GLN A 147 18.42 -0.62 2.80
N GLY A 148 17.38 -1.37 2.42
CA GLY A 148 16.00 -1.07 2.81
C GLY A 148 15.78 -1.15 4.32
N MET A 149 16.52 -2.02 5.00
CA MET A 149 16.45 -2.13 6.47
C MET A 149 17.00 -0.89 7.17
N CYS A 150 17.89 -0.14 6.52
CA CYS A 150 18.47 1.08 7.05
C CYS A 150 17.57 2.32 6.85
N LEU A 151 16.60 2.27 5.95
CA LEU A 151 15.66 3.37 5.65
C LEU A 151 14.56 3.45 6.72
N THR A 152 14.96 3.66 7.96
CA THR A 152 14.06 3.81 9.11
C THR A 152 13.67 5.28 9.32
N ARG A 153 12.67 5.55 10.16
CA ARG A 153 12.33 6.92 10.53
C ARG A 153 13.52 7.70 11.12
N ALA A 154 14.37 7.03 11.90
CA ALA A 154 15.55 7.65 12.50
C ALA A 154 16.56 8.13 11.45
N PHE A 155 16.75 7.34 10.39
CA PHE A 155 17.60 7.71 9.25
C PHE A 155 17.17 9.07 8.65
N PHE A 156 15.87 9.29 8.46
CA PHE A 156 15.38 10.56 7.91
C PHE A 156 15.46 11.73 8.91
N MET A 157 15.26 11.48 10.21
CA MET A 157 15.43 12.52 11.25
C MET A 157 16.88 13.01 11.38
N GLU A 158 17.86 12.15 11.08
CA GLU A 158 19.27 12.52 11.10
C GLU A 158 19.67 13.40 9.91
N LEU A 159 18.92 13.38 8.81
CA LEU A 159 19.17 14.23 7.63
C LEU A 159 18.77 15.69 7.84
N GLU A 160 17.90 15.98 8.82
CA GLU A 160 17.43 17.33 9.15
C GLU A 160 18.38 18.09 10.09
N ARG A 161 19.46 17.44 10.57
CA ARG A 161 20.45 18.01 11.48
C ARG A 161 21.67 18.53 10.74
#